data_AF-A0A8K0Y5T5-F1
#
_entry.id   AF-A0A8K0Y5T5-F1
#
_cell.length_a   1.000
_cell.length_b   1.000
_cell.length_c   1.000
_cell.angle_alpha   90.00
_cell.angle_beta   90.00
_cell.angle_gamma   90.00
#
_symmetry.space_group_name_H-M   'P 1'
#
loop_
_entity.id
_entity.type
_entity.pdbx_description
1 polymer ?
#
loop_
_entity_poly.entity_id
_entity_poly.type
_entity_poly.pdbx_seq_one_letter_code
_entity_poly.pdbx_strand_id
1 'polypeptide(L)'
;MSKVILKNKKLKANVSNPTLDTIKMVEQTLSKSSQYPSKNSLWRALPRQMQYPTFKAVLDYLEESNKIIYDKDGSIVWIFADNSKLKKLLKTSKSLL
;
A
#
# COMPACT_ATOMS: atom_id res chain seq x y z
N MET A 1 -4.50 29.66 -2.18
CA MET A 1 -3.16 29.02 -2.11
C MET A 1 -3.18 27.94 -1.04
N SER A 2 -3.62 26.75 -1.39
CA SER A 2 -3.92 25.67 -0.45
C SER A 2 -2.63 25.12 0.17
N LYS A 3 -2.52 25.29 1.49
CA LYS A 3 -1.39 24.85 2.32
C LYS A 3 -1.35 23.32 2.30
N VAL A 4 -0.35 22.73 1.64
CA VAL A 4 -0.04 21.30 1.76
C VAL A 4 0.43 21.07 3.20
N ILE A 5 -0.47 20.61 4.06
CA ILE A 5 -0.14 20.26 5.45
C ILE A 5 0.56 18.90 5.40
N LEU A 6 1.88 18.91 5.26
CA LEU A 6 2.72 17.77 5.61
C LEU A 6 2.63 17.59 7.13
N LYS A 7 1.74 16.69 7.56
CA LYS A 7 1.65 16.27 8.96
C LYS A 7 2.96 15.58 9.31
N ASN A 8 3.88 16.29 9.96
CA ASN A 8 5.07 15.70 10.59
C ASN A 8 4.62 14.77 11.73
N LYS A 9 4.32 13.52 11.36
CA LYS A 9 3.97 12.42 12.24
C LYS A 9 5.25 12.06 13.00
N LYS A 10 5.32 12.42 14.29
CA LYS A 10 6.45 12.08 15.19
C LYS A 10 6.90 10.63 14.94
N LEU A 11 8.17 10.46 14.55
CA LEU A 11 8.80 9.14 14.37
C LEU A 11 8.74 8.40 15.72
N LYS A 12 7.84 7.42 15.84
CA LYS A 12 7.70 6.63 17.07
C LYS A 12 8.93 5.73 17.22
N ALA A 13 9.65 5.93 18.31
CA ALA A 13 11.00 5.44 18.59
C ALA A 13 11.14 3.92 18.88
N ASN A 14 10.41 3.03 18.21
CA ASN A 14 10.64 1.58 18.29
C ASN A 14 10.04 0.82 17.09
N VAL A 15 10.12 1.40 15.90
CA VAL A 15 9.76 0.69 14.68
C VAL A 15 11.02 0.03 14.14
N SER A 16 11.10 -1.29 14.23
CA SER A 16 12.10 -2.04 13.48
C SER A 16 11.92 -1.73 12.00
N ASN A 17 12.97 -1.20 11.38
CA ASN A 17 12.93 -0.75 10.00
C ASN A 17 12.68 -1.98 9.09
N PRO A 18 11.63 -1.97 8.26
CA PRO A 18 11.38 -3.10 7.37
C PRO A 18 12.55 -3.28 6.40
N THR A 19 12.98 -4.54 6.22
CA THR A 19 13.95 -4.86 5.16
C THR A 19 13.29 -4.79 3.80
N LEU A 20 14.09 -4.68 2.74
CA LEU A 20 13.59 -4.71 1.36
C LEU A 20 12.78 -5.99 1.08
N ASP A 21 13.24 -7.14 1.57
CA ASP A 21 12.53 -8.41 1.40
C ASP A 21 11.16 -8.41 2.09
N THR A 22 11.07 -7.74 3.23
CA THR A 22 9.81 -7.56 3.96
C THR A 22 8.81 -6.75 3.14
N ILE A 23 9.26 -5.64 2.54
CA ILE A 23 8.44 -4.79 1.68
C ILE A 23 7.99 -5.58 0.45
N LYS A 24 8.91 -6.26 -0.24
CA LYS A 24 8.61 -7.08 -1.43
C LYS A 24 7.60 -8.20 -1.12
N MET A 25 7.70 -8.85 0.03
CA MET A 25 6.73 -9.87 0.46
C MET A 25 5.30 -9.29 0.56
N VAL A 26 5.17 -8.07 1.12
CA VAL A 26 3.86 -7.40 1.23
C VAL A 26 3.35 -7.00 -0.17
N GLU A 27 4.21 -6.45 -1.03
CA GLU A 27 3.87 -6.13 -2.43
C GLU A 27 3.41 -7.35 -3.23
N GLN A 28 4.09 -8.49 -3.07
CA GLN A 28 3.69 -9.75 -3.70
C GLN A 28 2.35 -10.27 -3.19
N THR A 29 2.05 -10.06 -1.91
CA THR A 29 0.77 -10.46 -1.31
C THR A 29 -0.37 -9.56 -1.80
N LEU A 30 -0.10 -8.26 -1.95
CA LEU A 30 -1.02 -7.27 -2.50
C LEU A 30 -1.25 -7.45 -4.01
N SER A 31 -0.21 -7.72 -4.80
CA SER A 31 -0.38 -7.89 -6.26
C SER A 31 -1.20 -9.12 -6.64
N LYS A 32 -1.23 -10.15 -5.78
CA LYS A 32 -2.05 -11.37 -5.97
C LYS A 32 -3.54 -11.16 -5.73
N SER A 33 -3.92 -10.16 -4.94
CA SER A 33 -5.32 -9.82 -4.66
C SER A 33 -5.54 -8.33 -4.84
N SER A 34 -6.39 -7.93 -5.79
CA SER A 34 -6.61 -6.50 -6.10
C SER A 34 -7.07 -5.68 -4.89
N GLN A 35 -7.63 -6.31 -3.86
CA GLN A 35 -8.13 -5.65 -2.65
C GLN A 35 -8.02 -6.56 -1.41
N TYR A 36 -7.87 -5.94 -0.24
CA TYR A 36 -8.03 -6.57 1.07
C TYR A 36 -9.02 -5.77 1.90
N PRO A 37 -10.01 -6.40 2.57
CA PRO A 37 -11.06 -5.69 3.30
C PRO A 37 -10.54 -4.94 4.53
N SER A 38 -9.37 -5.31 5.07
CA SER A 38 -8.76 -4.62 6.21
C SER A 38 -7.26 -4.88 6.35
N LYS A 39 -6.56 -4.03 7.10
CA LYS A 39 -5.16 -4.23 7.53
C LYS A 39 -4.93 -5.61 8.14
N ASN A 40 -5.84 -6.08 8.99
CA ASN A 40 -5.72 -7.38 9.64
C ASN A 40 -5.88 -8.55 8.65
N SER A 41 -6.76 -8.41 7.66
CA SER A 41 -6.93 -9.44 6.62
C SER A 41 -5.66 -9.59 5.78
N LEU A 42 -5.03 -8.47 5.39
CA LEU A 42 -3.75 -8.48 4.70
C LEU A 42 -2.64 -9.06 5.58
N TRP A 43 -2.55 -8.62 6.84
CA TRP A 43 -1.54 -9.09 7.78
C TRP A 43 -1.60 -10.61 7.98
N ARG A 44 -2.81 -11.19 8.09
CA ARG A 44 -3.02 -12.64 8.18
C ARG A 44 -2.70 -13.39 6.90
N ALA A 45 -2.84 -12.75 5.73
CA ALA A 45 -2.52 -13.35 4.44
C ALA A 45 -1.01 -13.36 4.14
N LEU A 46 -0.18 -12.69 4.93
CA LEU A 46 1.26 -12.66 4.72
C LEU A 46 1.87 -14.06 4.91
N PRO A 47 2.79 -14.49 4.02
CA PRO A 47 3.49 -15.77 4.16
C PRO A 47 4.27 -15.92 5.48
N ARG A 48 4.75 -14.79 6.01
CA ARG A 48 5.48 -14.71 7.27
C ARG A 48 4.96 -13.54 8.09
N GLN A 49 4.60 -13.82 9.34
CA GLN A 49 4.15 -12.80 10.26
C GLN A 49 5.30 -11.90 10.70
N MET A 50 5.01 -10.61 10.85
CA MET A 50 5.93 -9.60 11.35
C MET A 50 5.26 -8.79 12.45
N GLN A 51 6.07 -8.05 13.21
CA GLN A 51 5.53 -7.15 14.22
C GLN A 51 4.59 -6.13 13.59
N TYR A 52 3.42 -5.94 14.20
CA TYR A 52 2.38 -5.04 13.68
C TYR A 52 2.86 -3.59 13.46
N PRO A 53 3.78 -3.01 14.27
CA PRO A 53 4.39 -1.71 13.96
C PRO A 53 5.17 -1.69 12.64
N THR A 54 5.99 -2.70 12.36
CA THR A 54 6.74 -2.83 11.09
C THR A 54 5.78 -2.99 9.92
N PHE A 55 4.73 -3.79 10.06
CA PHE A 55 3.68 -3.91 9.04
C PHE A 55 3.04 -2.56 8.71
N LYS A 56 2.67 -1.77 9.73
CA LYS A 56 2.13 -0.41 9.52
C LYS A 56 3.12 0.50 8.82
N ALA A 57 4.41 0.44 9.16
CA ALA A 57 5.43 1.22 8.48
C ALA A 57 5.57 0.86 6.99
N VAL A 58 5.46 -0.43 6.65
CA VAL A 58 5.40 -0.88 5.25
C VAL A 58 4.16 -0.31 4.56
N LEU A 59 2.99 -0.36 5.18
CA LEU A 59 1.78 0.20 4.58
C LEU A 59 1.86 1.73 4.39
N ASP A 60 2.39 2.45 5.38
CA ASP A 60 2.61 3.90 5.29
C ASP A 60 3.55 4.19 4.09
N TYR A 61 4.65 3.44 3.93
CA TYR A 61 5.55 3.56 2.77
C TYR A 61 4.87 3.22 1.42
N LEU A 62 4.05 2.17 1.37
CA LEU A 62 3.35 1.77 0.14
C LEU A 62 2.27 2.79 -0.28
N GLU A 63 1.62 3.44 0.69
CA GLU A 63 0.69 4.53 0.44
C GLU A 63 1.44 5.77 -0.07
N GLU A 64 2.51 6.17 0.62
CA GLU A 64 3.36 7.32 0.23
C GLU A 64 3.98 7.14 -1.17
N SER A 65 4.31 5.90 -1.55
CA SER A 65 4.83 5.55 -2.88
C SER A 65 3.74 5.27 -3.93
N ASN A 66 2.47 5.56 -3.63
CA ASN A 66 1.32 5.39 -4.53
C ASN A 66 1.13 3.96 -5.08
N LYS A 67 1.52 2.94 -4.30
CA LYS A 67 1.30 1.53 -4.66
C LYS A 67 -0.03 1.00 -4.14
N ILE A 68 -0.51 1.56 -3.03
CA ILE A 68 -1.83 1.28 -2.46
C ILE A 68 -2.61 2.57 -2.21
N ILE A 69 -3.93 2.42 -2.08
CA ILE A 69 -4.82 3.43 -1.50
C ILE A 69 -5.73 2.77 -0.48
N TYR A 70 -6.24 3.56 0.47
CA TYR A 70 -7.36 3.15 1.32
C TYR A 70 -8.67 3.63 0.71
N ASP A 71 -9.65 2.74 0.60
CA ASP A 71 -11.02 3.13 0.27
C ASP A 71 -11.75 3.64 1.52
N LYS A 72 -12.95 4.23 1.34
CA LYS A 72 -13.74 4.86 2.40
C LYS A 72 -14.12 3.89 3.53
N ASP A 73 -14.22 2.61 3.23
CA ASP A 73 -14.53 1.52 4.17
C ASP A 73 -13.28 1.04 4.95
N GLY A 74 -12.09 1.58 4.64
CA GLY A 74 -10.82 1.19 5.24
C GLY A 74 -10.16 -0.03 4.57
N SER A 75 -10.71 -0.51 3.45
CA SER A 75 -10.09 -1.56 2.64
C SER A 75 -8.82 -1.03 1.96
N ILE A 76 -7.88 -1.94 1.68
CA ILE A 76 -6.60 -1.65 1.04
C ILE A 76 -6.71 -2.10 -0.41
N VAL A 77 -6.53 -1.18 -1.34
CA VAL A 77 -6.58 -1.45 -2.78
C VAL A 77 -5.19 -1.34 -3.37
N TRP A 78 -4.75 -2.38 -4.08
CA TRP A 78 -3.50 -2.36 -4.83
C TRP A 78 -3.70 -1.58 -6.14
N ILE A 79 -2.96 -0.50 -6.36
CA ILE A 79 -3.14 0.37 -7.55
C ILE A 79 -1.90 0.45 -8.43
N PHE A 80 -0.76 -0.09 -8.01
CA PHE A 80 0.46 -0.07 -8.81
C PHE A 80 0.26 -0.78 -10.16
N ALA A 81 1.05 -0.39 -11.17
CA ALA A 81 0.86 -0.64 -12.61
C ALA A 81 0.55 -2.08 -13.06
N ASP A 82 0.67 -3.08 -12.19
CA ASP A 82 0.16 -4.44 -12.40
C ASP A 82 -1.33 -4.65 -12.11
N ASN A 83 -2.05 -3.64 -11.62
CA ASN A 83 -3.49 -3.73 -11.52
C ASN A 83 -4.13 -3.67 -12.92
N SER A 84 -4.82 -4.74 -13.30
CA SER A 84 -5.55 -4.86 -14.56
C SER A 84 -6.52 -3.70 -14.81
N LYS A 85 -7.08 -3.10 -13.75
CA LYS A 85 -7.96 -1.93 -13.83
C LYS A 85 -7.21 -0.67 -14.24
N LEU A 86 -6.02 -0.43 -13.67
CA LEU A 86 -5.20 0.74 -14.05
C LEU A 86 -4.64 0.57 -15.48
N LYS A 87 -4.17 -0.63 -15.84
CA LYS A 87 -3.74 -0.93 -17.22
C LYS A 87 -4.84 -0.61 -18.25
N LYS A 88 -6.09 -1.00 -17.95
CA LYS A 88 -7.25 -0.67 -18.78
C LYS A 88 -7.47 0.84 -18.89
N LEU A 89 -7.46 1.56 -17.76
CA LEU A 89 -7.65 3.01 -17.74
C LEU A 89 -6.57 3.76 -18.53
N LEU A 90 -5.28 3.39 -18.36
CA LEU A 90 -4.16 4.00 -19.09
C LEU A 90 -4.22 3.71 -20.59
N LYS A 91 -4.68 2.52 -20.99
CA LYS A 91 -4.88 2.17 -22.41
C LYS A 91 -5.99 3.02 -23.03
N THR A 92 -7.12 3.17 -22.32
CA THR A 92 -8.24 3.99 -22.80
C THR A 92 -7.86 5.47 -22.89
N SER A 93 -7.15 6.02 -21.90
CA SER A 93 -6.74 7.43 -21.94
C SER A 93 -5.82 7.76 -23.12
N LYS A 94 -4.93 6.83 -23.50
CA LYS A 94 -4.05 7.01 -24.65
C LYS A 94 -4.78 6.93 -26.00
N SER A 95 -5.97 6.33 -26.04
CA SER A 95 -6.81 6.27 -27.25
C SER A 95 -7.68 7.51 -27.44
N LEU A 96 -7.75 8.39 -26.43
CA LEU A 96 -8.54 9.63 -26.45
C LEU A 96 -7.67 10.87 -26.73
N LEU A 97 -6.36 10.67 -26.94
CA LEU A 97 -5.36 11.66 -27.35
C LEU A 97 -4.88 11.33 -28.76
#